data_AF-A0A928GXQ7-F1
#
_entry.id   AF-A0A928GXQ7-F1
#
_cell.length_a   1.000
_cell.length_b   1.000
_cell.length_c   1.000
_cell.angle_alpha   90.00
_cell.angle_beta   90.00
_cell.angle_gamma   90.00
#
_symmetry.space_group_name_H-M   'P 1'
#
loop_
_entity.id
_entity.type
_entity.pdbx_description
1 polymer ?
#
loop_
_entity_poly.entity_id
_entity_poly.type
_entity_poly.pdbx_seq_one_letter_code
_entity_poly.pdbx_strand_id
1 'polypeptide(L)'
;MNFLGTPQYITVACGNQYKQFEYSETVQFNDVTLTAVNSGKGLEVKVCAAVTPVDYIRLRWNRVLPEDAQFAGDAWERSYGDFGFGSMNANRMMPWYFVMHSNNYTLGCGVMVRGGALAQWSADPQGITLWLDVRAGTQGVHLNGRILQAAVVVSERLENVSVFAASQSLCKLMCHDPLLPAEPVYGGNNWYYAYGNISHESVLEDSREIASLSEGLPVRPFMVIDDGWEVMHGKPENSGPWDRCNERFSDMKRLADEMKNIGVRPGIWFRPLWNEDPSIPEEWLLANKGNNPARYLDPSHPEVIALVQKDVRRLVDWGYELIKHDFTTFDIFGNWGKSFIPWPAQEEWAFYDNSRSSAEIIVDLYRAILEAAGDTLILGCNTIGHLGAGLMHLSRIGDDTSGLRWDRTRKMGVNTLAFRLCQHKTFFDVDADCVGISRHVPADLNMQWAELLAKSSTAFFAAITPGLMTAEERATMRTFFEMASCQNIKAEPLDMLYNTTPEKWSFDGKERKFNWYEPAGATMDFLPV
;
A
#
# COMPACT_ATOMS: atom_id res chain seq x y z
N MET A 1 10.79 -3.09 -23.91
CA MET A 1 9.55 -3.16 -23.11
C MET A 1 8.58 -4.09 -23.81
N ASN A 2 7.96 -4.98 -23.06
CA ASN A 2 7.05 -6.06 -23.47
C ASN A 2 7.72 -7.32 -24.07
N PHE A 3 8.49 -8.03 -23.24
CA PHE A 3 9.04 -9.36 -23.56
C PHE A 3 7.97 -10.43 -23.85
N LEU A 4 6.78 -10.33 -23.28
CA LEU A 4 5.67 -11.26 -23.52
C LEU A 4 5.11 -11.14 -24.95
N GLY A 5 5.23 -9.97 -25.58
CA GLY A 5 4.61 -9.71 -26.89
C GLY A 5 3.09 -9.74 -26.82
N THR A 6 2.44 -10.27 -27.85
CA THR A 6 0.98 -10.43 -27.93
C THR A 6 0.52 -11.74 -27.29
N PRO A 7 -0.64 -11.76 -26.61
CA PRO A 7 -1.21 -13.01 -26.11
C PRO A 7 -1.63 -13.92 -27.28
N GLN A 8 -1.86 -15.20 -27.01
CA GLN A 8 -2.44 -16.14 -27.97
C GLN A 8 -3.97 -16.18 -27.86
N TYR A 9 -4.51 -15.92 -26.65
CA TYR A 9 -5.95 -15.88 -26.44
C TYR A 9 -6.39 -14.66 -25.65
N ILE A 10 -7.55 -14.15 -26.04
CA ILE A 10 -8.30 -13.11 -25.33
C ILE A 10 -9.64 -13.70 -24.91
N THR A 11 -10.08 -13.46 -23.68
CA THR A 11 -11.44 -13.78 -23.22
C THR A 11 -12.11 -12.52 -22.69
N VAL A 12 -13.38 -12.33 -23.04
CA VAL A 12 -14.25 -11.29 -22.49
C VAL A 12 -15.40 -11.99 -21.77
N ALA A 13 -15.68 -11.59 -20.53
CA ALA A 13 -16.79 -12.09 -19.72
C ALA A 13 -17.78 -10.97 -19.40
N CYS A 14 -19.08 -11.28 -19.53
CA CYS A 14 -20.21 -10.38 -19.32
C CYS A 14 -21.37 -11.18 -18.70
N GLY A 15 -21.68 -10.94 -17.44
CA GLY A 15 -22.59 -11.74 -16.62
C GLY A 15 -22.23 -13.23 -16.64
N ASN A 16 -23.22 -14.06 -16.95
CA ASN A 16 -23.06 -15.53 -17.02
C ASN A 16 -22.49 -16.01 -18.36
N GLN A 17 -22.01 -15.12 -19.23
CA GLN A 17 -21.48 -15.46 -20.54
C GLN A 17 -20.01 -15.04 -20.65
N TYR A 18 -19.24 -15.83 -21.40
CA TYR A 18 -17.91 -15.44 -21.83
C TYR A 18 -17.64 -15.93 -23.24
N LYS A 19 -16.73 -15.26 -23.93
CA LYS A 19 -16.23 -15.71 -25.23
C LYS A 19 -14.71 -15.60 -25.30
N GLN A 20 -14.08 -16.69 -25.73
CA GLN A 20 -12.65 -16.75 -26.00
C GLN A 20 -12.38 -16.61 -27.50
N PHE A 21 -11.32 -15.88 -27.83
CA PHE A 21 -10.84 -15.61 -29.17
C PHE A 21 -9.37 -16.00 -29.26
N GLU A 22 -8.93 -16.45 -30.44
CA GLU A 22 -7.52 -16.32 -30.81
C GLU A 22 -7.18 -14.82 -30.92
N TYR A 23 -5.94 -14.48 -30.66
CA TYR A 23 -5.52 -13.08 -30.64
C TYR A 23 -5.76 -12.39 -31.98
N SER A 24 -6.40 -11.23 -31.87
CA SER A 24 -6.52 -10.18 -32.87
C SER A 24 -6.36 -8.86 -32.12
N GLU A 25 -5.83 -7.83 -32.79
CA GLU A 25 -5.73 -6.49 -32.20
C GLU A 25 -7.09 -5.97 -31.72
N THR A 26 -8.17 -6.38 -32.38
CA THR A 26 -9.55 -6.08 -31.99
C THR A 26 -10.39 -7.35 -31.99
N VAL A 27 -11.16 -7.56 -30.92
CA VAL A 27 -12.16 -8.64 -30.81
C VAL A 27 -13.51 -8.05 -30.40
N GLN A 28 -14.58 -8.69 -30.85
CA GLN A 28 -15.96 -8.26 -30.58
C GLN A 28 -16.81 -9.40 -30.00
N PHE A 29 -17.50 -9.09 -28.90
CA PHE A 29 -18.46 -9.96 -28.23
C PHE A 29 -19.74 -9.15 -27.92
N ASN A 30 -20.85 -9.46 -28.57
CA ASN A 30 -22.06 -8.61 -28.55
C ASN A 30 -21.71 -7.18 -29.02
N ASP A 31 -22.04 -6.15 -28.25
CA ASP A 31 -21.62 -4.75 -28.46
C ASP A 31 -20.30 -4.40 -27.76
N VAL A 32 -19.67 -5.35 -27.07
CA VAL A 32 -18.37 -5.14 -26.43
C VAL A 32 -17.26 -5.21 -27.47
N THR A 33 -16.48 -4.14 -27.59
CA THR A 33 -15.26 -4.09 -28.38
C THR A 33 -14.06 -4.01 -27.45
N LEU A 34 -13.14 -4.98 -27.57
CA LEU A 34 -11.87 -4.98 -26.86
C LEU A 34 -10.72 -4.83 -27.86
N THR A 35 -9.81 -3.90 -27.58
CA THR A 35 -8.56 -3.74 -28.33
C THR A 35 -7.36 -4.08 -27.47
N ALA A 36 -6.42 -4.86 -28.00
CA ALA A 36 -5.17 -5.23 -27.35
C ALA A 36 -4.00 -4.97 -28.33
N VAL A 37 -3.42 -3.76 -28.26
CA VAL A 37 -2.47 -3.26 -29.26
C VAL A 37 -1.12 -2.95 -28.60
N ASN A 38 -0.03 -3.44 -29.20
CA ASN A 38 1.31 -3.08 -28.74
C ASN A 38 1.64 -1.64 -29.13
N SER A 39 2.10 -0.87 -28.15
CA SER A 39 2.62 0.49 -28.35
C SER A 39 4.02 0.61 -27.76
N GLY A 40 4.64 1.78 -27.89
CA GLY A 40 5.93 2.06 -27.26
C GLY A 40 5.92 1.96 -25.73
N LYS A 41 4.74 1.97 -25.10
CA LYS A 41 4.56 1.86 -23.64
C LYS A 41 4.37 0.43 -23.15
N GLY A 42 3.89 -0.48 -24.00
CA GLY A 42 3.46 -1.83 -23.62
C GLY A 42 2.27 -2.31 -24.45
N LEU A 43 1.63 -3.39 -24.05
CA LEU A 43 0.37 -3.84 -24.65
C LEU A 43 -0.80 -3.07 -24.02
N GLU A 44 -1.40 -2.14 -24.76
CA GLU A 44 -2.55 -1.37 -24.32
C GLU A 44 -3.83 -2.19 -24.47
N VAL A 45 -4.53 -2.41 -23.36
CA VAL A 45 -5.80 -3.14 -23.31
C VAL A 45 -6.91 -2.13 -23.04
N LYS A 46 -7.80 -1.94 -24.01
CA LYS A 46 -8.95 -1.04 -23.92
C LYS A 46 -10.24 -1.80 -24.18
N VAL A 47 -11.31 -1.40 -23.53
CA VAL A 47 -12.64 -1.98 -23.71
C VAL A 47 -13.70 -0.89 -23.79
N CYS A 48 -14.71 -1.09 -24.63
CA CYS A 48 -15.88 -0.23 -24.77
C CYS A 48 -17.12 -1.12 -24.96
N ALA A 49 -18.24 -0.69 -24.39
CA ALA A 49 -19.55 -1.32 -24.58
C ALA A 49 -20.62 -0.23 -24.51
N ALA A 50 -21.66 -0.32 -25.34
CA ALA A 50 -22.74 0.65 -25.36
C ALA A 50 -23.77 0.36 -24.26
N VAL A 51 -24.08 -0.92 -24.04
CA VAL A 51 -25.13 -1.39 -23.13
C VAL A 51 -24.65 -2.57 -22.29
N THR A 52 -23.85 -3.49 -22.86
CA THR A 52 -23.43 -4.70 -22.14
C THR A 52 -22.53 -4.36 -20.95
N PRO A 53 -22.87 -4.77 -19.71
CA PRO A 53 -21.98 -4.70 -18.57
C PRO A 53 -20.80 -5.67 -18.76
N VAL A 54 -19.57 -5.19 -18.56
CA VAL A 54 -18.35 -5.99 -18.71
C VAL A 54 -17.82 -6.38 -17.35
N ASP A 55 -17.50 -7.66 -17.14
CA ASP A 55 -16.96 -8.14 -15.85
C ASP A 55 -15.44 -8.30 -15.89
N TYR A 56 -14.97 -9.19 -16.78
CA TYR A 56 -13.58 -9.61 -16.78
C TYR A 56 -13.00 -9.65 -18.18
N ILE A 57 -11.71 -9.37 -18.25
CA ILE A 57 -10.87 -9.61 -19.42
C ILE A 57 -9.78 -10.60 -19.02
N ARG A 58 -9.54 -11.62 -19.84
CA ARG A 58 -8.43 -12.57 -19.68
C ARG A 58 -7.51 -12.50 -20.87
N LEU A 59 -6.21 -12.42 -20.64
CA LEU A 59 -5.17 -12.52 -21.65
C LEU A 59 -4.27 -13.71 -21.32
N ARG A 60 -4.01 -14.57 -22.31
CA ARG A 60 -3.19 -15.78 -22.14
C ARG A 60 -2.01 -15.76 -23.09
N TRP A 61 -0.80 -15.87 -22.53
CA TRP A 61 0.43 -16.12 -23.27
C TRP A 61 0.84 -17.58 -23.08
N ASN A 62 0.75 -18.38 -24.15
CA ASN A 62 1.24 -19.75 -24.17
C ASN A 62 2.75 -19.75 -24.32
N ARG A 63 3.42 -20.22 -23.27
CA ARG A 63 4.88 -20.28 -23.18
C ARG A 63 5.28 -21.34 -22.17
N VAL A 64 6.12 -22.28 -22.59
CA VAL A 64 6.70 -23.25 -21.66
C VAL A 64 7.62 -22.50 -20.68
N LEU A 65 7.31 -22.62 -19.40
CA LEU A 65 8.08 -22.02 -18.32
C LEU A 65 9.13 -23.03 -17.80
N PRO A 66 10.31 -22.57 -17.33
CA PRO A 66 11.33 -23.45 -16.78
C PRO A 66 10.82 -24.26 -15.58
N GLU A 67 11.25 -25.52 -15.45
CA GLU A 67 10.86 -26.38 -14.32
C GLU A 67 11.41 -25.89 -12.97
N ASP A 68 12.55 -25.20 -12.99
CA ASP A 68 13.21 -24.60 -11.82
C ASP A 68 12.68 -23.20 -11.47
N ALA A 69 11.66 -22.72 -12.17
CA ALA A 69 11.13 -21.37 -11.98
C ALA A 69 10.52 -21.18 -10.59
N GLN A 70 10.94 -20.10 -9.93
CA GLN A 70 10.37 -19.61 -8.67
C GLN A 70 9.67 -18.27 -8.90
N PHE A 71 8.55 -18.06 -8.21
CA PHE A 71 7.66 -16.91 -8.42
C PHE A 71 7.47 -16.13 -7.12
N ALA A 72 7.55 -14.81 -7.21
CA ALA A 72 7.07 -13.88 -6.20
C ALA A 72 6.07 -12.92 -6.86
N GLY A 73 4.85 -12.86 -6.33
CA GLY A 73 3.83 -11.89 -6.72
C GLY A 73 3.69 -10.79 -5.68
N ASP A 74 3.16 -9.64 -6.09
CA ASP A 74 2.75 -8.59 -5.15
C ASP A 74 1.42 -8.94 -4.46
N ALA A 75 0.96 -8.07 -3.55
CA ALA A 75 -0.33 -8.15 -2.86
C ALA A 75 -1.26 -7.01 -3.30
N TRP A 76 -2.57 -7.15 -3.03
CA TRP A 76 -3.57 -6.14 -3.42
C TRP A 76 -3.29 -4.76 -2.81
N GLU A 77 -3.30 -4.66 -1.49
CA GLU A 77 -3.14 -3.40 -0.75
C GLU A 77 -1.78 -3.35 -0.04
N ARG A 78 -1.51 -4.34 0.81
CA ARG A 78 -0.32 -4.50 1.66
C ARG A 78 0.01 -5.97 1.84
N SER A 79 1.25 -6.26 2.17
CA SER A 79 1.67 -7.62 2.53
C SER A 79 1.09 -8.02 3.89
N TYR A 80 0.93 -9.33 4.11
CA TYR A 80 0.50 -9.91 5.38
C TYR A 80 1.55 -10.86 5.95
N GLY A 81 2.82 -10.58 5.62
CA GLY A 81 3.97 -11.43 5.95
C GLY A 81 4.00 -12.73 5.15
N ASP A 82 3.44 -12.70 3.95
CA ASP A 82 3.20 -13.82 3.04
C ASP A 82 3.98 -13.69 1.72
N PHE A 83 4.84 -12.67 1.58
CA PHE A 83 5.74 -12.59 0.43
C PHE A 83 6.86 -13.62 0.51
N GLY A 84 7.19 -14.17 -0.66
CA GLY A 84 8.20 -15.19 -0.82
C GLY A 84 8.26 -15.70 -2.26
N PHE A 85 9.46 -16.11 -2.66
CA PHE A 85 9.64 -16.94 -3.84
C PHE A 85 9.18 -18.36 -3.52
N GLY A 86 8.33 -18.89 -4.40
CA GLY A 86 7.82 -20.26 -4.28
C GLY A 86 7.83 -20.95 -5.63
N SER A 87 7.76 -22.28 -5.61
CA SER A 87 7.61 -23.08 -6.83
C SER A 87 6.30 -22.78 -7.55
N MET A 88 6.19 -23.29 -8.78
CA MET A 88 4.99 -23.18 -9.60
C MET A 88 3.73 -23.66 -8.84
N ASN A 89 2.71 -22.81 -8.79
CA ASN A 89 1.37 -23.14 -8.31
C ASN A 89 0.34 -22.44 -9.20
N ALA A 90 -0.35 -23.21 -10.06
CA ALA A 90 -1.33 -22.68 -11.02
C ALA A 90 -2.54 -21.99 -10.36
N ASN A 91 -2.78 -22.25 -9.07
CA ASN A 91 -3.85 -21.63 -8.30
C ASN A 91 -3.39 -20.40 -7.52
N ARG A 92 -2.09 -20.07 -7.51
CA ARG A 92 -1.59 -18.86 -6.87
C ARG A 92 -1.91 -17.67 -7.76
N MET A 93 -2.67 -16.74 -7.21
CA MET A 93 -2.92 -15.44 -7.83
C MET A 93 -1.87 -14.43 -7.35
N MET A 94 -1.40 -13.59 -8.26
CA MET A 94 -0.36 -12.61 -8.04
C MET A 94 -0.85 -11.23 -8.51
N PRO A 95 -1.47 -10.44 -7.61
CA PRO A 95 -1.91 -9.09 -7.91
C PRO A 95 -0.83 -8.22 -8.56
N TRP A 96 -1.25 -7.35 -9.50
CA TRP A 96 -0.49 -6.28 -10.15
C TRP A 96 0.69 -6.71 -11.02
N TYR A 97 1.65 -7.40 -10.43
CA TYR A 97 2.86 -7.87 -11.07
C TYR A 97 3.44 -9.10 -10.36
N PHE A 98 4.32 -9.79 -11.07
CA PHE A 98 5.13 -10.85 -10.50
C PHE A 98 6.54 -10.85 -11.10
N VAL A 99 7.45 -11.46 -10.35
CA VAL A 99 8.81 -11.76 -10.76
C VAL A 99 8.99 -13.27 -10.74
N MET A 100 9.43 -13.83 -11.87
CA MET A 100 9.83 -15.22 -12.01
C MET A 100 11.35 -15.29 -12.15
N HIS A 101 12.00 -16.10 -11.33
CA HIS A 101 13.44 -16.36 -11.43
C HIS A 101 13.70 -17.83 -11.78
N SER A 102 14.60 -18.06 -12.72
CA SER A 102 15.19 -19.35 -13.07
C SER A 102 16.71 -19.15 -13.18
N ASN A 103 17.51 -20.22 -13.06
CA ASN A 103 18.97 -20.15 -12.93
C ASN A 103 19.70 -19.19 -13.89
N ASN A 104 19.12 -18.91 -15.07
CA ASN A 104 19.74 -18.10 -16.11
C ASN A 104 19.16 -16.68 -16.25
N TYR A 105 17.94 -16.42 -15.75
CA TYR A 105 17.26 -15.15 -16.00
C TYR A 105 16.13 -14.86 -15.01
N THR A 106 15.80 -13.58 -14.92
CA THR A 106 14.63 -13.08 -14.20
C THR A 106 13.66 -12.46 -15.20
N LEU A 107 12.39 -12.89 -15.15
CA LEU A 107 11.28 -12.36 -15.94
C LEU A 107 10.36 -11.56 -15.01
N GLY A 108 10.20 -10.27 -15.30
CA GLY A 108 9.20 -9.42 -14.67
C GLY A 108 8.00 -9.23 -15.59
N CYS A 109 6.79 -9.39 -15.07
CA CYS A 109 5.54 -9.09 -15.78
C CYS A 109 4.63 -8.28 -14.86
N GLY A 110 3.99 -7.24 -15.39
CA GLY A 110 3.09 -6.40 -14.62
C GLY A 110 2.19 -5.54 -15.49
N VAL A 111 1.33 -4.76 -14.84
CA VAL A 111 0.56 -3.69 -15.48
C VAL A 111 1.07 -2.35 -14.98
N MET A 112 1.08 -1.32 -15.83
CA MET A 112 1.37 0.04 -15.37
C MET A 112 0.41 0.46 -14.25
N VAL A 113 0.89 1.32 -13.36
CA VAL A 113 0.11 1.85 -12.23
C VAL A 113 -1.10 2.65 -12.70
N ARG A 114 -2.11 2.79 -11.82
CA ARG A 114 -3.34 3.57 -12.08
C ARG A 114 -4.13 3.11 -13.32
N GLY A 115 -4.14 1.80 -13.59
CA GLY A 115 -4.98 1.19 -14.62
C GLY A 115 -6.47 1.20 -14.26
N GLY A 116 -7.35 1.04 -15.25
CA GLY A 116 -8.80 1.00 -15.08
C GLY A 116 -9.37 -0.36 -14.63
N ALA A 117 -8.52 -1.29 -14.20
CA ALA A 117 -8.91 -2.63 -13.74
C ALA A 117 -8.08 -3.09 -12.53
N LEU A 118 -8.69 -3.89 -11.66
CA LEU A 118 -7.95 -4.69 -10.69
C LEU A 118 -7.29 -5.85 -11.43
N ALA A 119 -5.96 -5.93 -11.40
CA ALA A 119 -5.19 -6.87 -12.21
C ALA A 119 -4.57 -7.98 -11.36
N GLN A 120 -4.65 -9.22 -11.81
CA GLN A 120 -3.94 -10.34 -11.19
C GLN A 120 -3.41 -11.34 -12.21
N TRP A 121 -2.26 -11.91 -11.90
CA TRP A 121 -1.55 -12.86 -12.73
C TRP A 121 -1.63 -14.28 -12.16
N SER A 122 -1.60 -15.27 -13.04
CA SER A 122 -1.30 -16.65 -12.69
C SER A 122 -0.37 -17.26 -13.74
N ALA A 123 0.33 -18.31 -13.34
CA ALA A 123 1.25 -19.04 -14.21
C ALA A 123 1.06 -20.55 -14.05
N ASP A 124 1.17 -21.27 -15.15
CA ASP A 124 1.19 -22.74 -15.18
C ASP A 124 2.30 -23.20 -16.13
N PRO A 125 2.63 -24.51 -16.19
CA PRO A 125 3.73 -25.00 -17.01
C PRO A 125 3.63 -24.65 -18.51
N GLN A 126 2.43 -24.29 -19.00
CA GLN A 126 2.17 -23.97 -20.40
C GLN A 126 2.01 -22.48 -20.67
N GLY A 127 2.10 -21.60 -19.66
CA GLY A 127 2.02 -20.16 -19.90
C GLY A 127 1.65 -19.28 -18.72
N ILE A 128 1.44 -18.01 -19.07
CA ILE A 128 1.13 -16.91 -18.14
C ILE A 128 -0.24 -16.36 -18.50
N THR A 129 -1.06 -16.09 -17.49
CA THR A 129 -2.41 -15.54 -17.64
C THR A 129 -2.52 -14.24 -16.86
N LEU A 130 -3.08 -13.21 -17.49
CA LEU A 130 -3.53 -11.98 -16.83
C LEU A 130 -5.06 -11.98 -16.79
N TRP A 131 -5.61 -11.70 -15.62
CA TRP A 131 -7.01 -11.38 -15.42
C TRP A 131 -7.15 -9.91 -15.02
N LEU A 132 -8.08 -9.21 -15.66
CA LEU A 132 -8.45 -7.84 -15.36
C LEU A 132 -9.92 -7.84 -14.94
N ASP A 133 -10.19 -7.45 -13.70
CA ASP A 133 -11.53 -7.20 -13.18
C ASP A 133 -11.89 -5.73 -13.38
N VAL A 134 -12.87 -5.49 -14.25
CA VAL A 134 -13.36 -4.15 -14.59
C VAL A 134 -14.69 -3.84 -13.91
N ARG A 135 -15.19 -4.71 -13.04
CA ARG A 135 -16.50 -4.56 -12.37
C ARG A 135 -16.58 -3.30 -11.49
N ALA A 136 -17.79 -2.81 -11.31
CA ALA A 136 -18.16 -1.79 -10.34
C ALA A 136 -18.72 -2.50 -9.09
N GLY A 137 -17.87 -2.72 -8.08
CA GLY A 137 -18.19 -3.64 -6.99
C GLY A 137 -18.16 -5.06 -7.51
N THR A 138 -19.27 -5.79 -7.42
CA THR A 138 -19.37 -7.16 -7.96
C THR A 138 -20.13 -7.29 -9.26
N GLN A 139 -20.69 -6.19 -9.77
CA GLN A 139 -21.45 -6.15 -11.01
C GLN A 139 -20.61 -5.61 -12.16
N GLY A 140 -20.87 -6.09 -13.38
CA GLY A 140 -20.20 -5.61 -14.58
C GLY A 140 -20.32 -4.10 -14.75
N VAL A 141 -19.26 -3.46 -15.22
CA VAL A 141 -19.23 -2.00 -15.42
C VAL A 141 -20.04 -1.61 -16.65
N HIS A 142 -20.88 -0.58 -16.50
CA HIS A 142 -21.70 -0.01 -17.56
C HIS A 142 -20.98 1.14 -18.27
N LEU A 143 -20.16 0.82 -19.27
CA LEU A 143 -19.31 1.83 -19.93
C LEU A 143 -20.09 2.89 -20.72
N ASN A 144 -21.34 2.63 -21.13
CA ASN A 144 -22.22 3.59 -21.80
C ASN A 144 -21.56 4.29 -23.01
N GLY A 145 -20.79 3.51 -23.80
CA GLY A 145 -20.06 3.99 -24.97
C GLY A 145 -18.68 4.62 -24.68
N ARG A 146 -18.29 4.74 -23.41
CA ARG A 146 -16.96 5.19 -23.00
C ARG A 146 -15.92 4.10 -23.25
N ILE A 147 -14.71 4.53 -23.60
CA ILE A 147 -13.55 3.64 -23.68
C ILE A 147 -12.86 3.63 -22.32
N LEU A 148 -12.76 2.45 -21.72
CA LEU A 148 -11.97 2.19 -20.52
C LEU A 148 -10.58 1.69 -20.92
N GLN A 149 -9.52 2.36 -20.45
CA GLN A 149 -8.16 1.81 -20.46
C GLN A 149 -8.01 0.84 -19.30
N ALA A 150 -8.29 -0.44 -19.53
CA ALA A 150 -8.25 -1.46 -18.48
C ALA A 150 -6.83 -1.65 -17.92
N ALA A 151 -5.83 -1.77 -18.80
CA ALA A 151 -4.43 -1.91 -18.40
C ALA A 151 -3.46 -1.51 -19.52
N VAL A 152 -2.20 -1.25 -19.15
CA VAL A 152 -1.05 -1.30 -20.06
C VAL A 152 -0.10 -2.36 -19.53
N VAL A 153 0.04 -3.46 -20.26
CA VAL A 153 0.87 -4.59 -19.83
C VAL A 153 2.32 -4.35 -20.20
N VAL A 154 3.22 -4.52 -19.23
CA VAL A 154 4.67 -4.41 -19.39
C VAL A 154 5.34 -5.70 -18.95
N SER A 155 6.45 -6.01 -19.60
CA SER A 155 7.29 -7.13 -19.21
C SER A 155 8.72 -6.93 -19.69
N GLU A 156 9.65 -7.54 -18.95
CA GLU A 156 11.07 -7.54 -19.24
C GLU A 156 11.72 -8.83 -18.79
N ARG A 157 12.80 -9.21 -19.49
CA ARG A 157 13.67 -10.32 -19.12
C ARG A 157 15.08 -9.78 -18.95
N LEU A 158 15.68 -10.07 -17.81
CA LEU A 158 17.02 -9.64 -17.44
C LEU A 158 17.87 -10.86 -17.10
N GLU A 159 19.14 -10.80 -17.50
CA GLU A 159 20.13 -11.84 -17.27
C GLU A 159 21.30 -11.23 -16.50
N ASN A 160 22.00 -12.03 -15.70
CA ASN A 160 23.19 -11.60 -14.94
C ASN A 160 22.95 -10.42 -13.97
N VAL A 161 21.75 -10.29 -13.42
CA VAL A 161 21.39 -9.31 -12.38
C VAL A 161 20.75 -10.01 -11.19
N SER A 162 20.79 -9.39 -10.01
CA SER A 162 20.08 -9.92 -8.84
C SER A 162 18.57 -9.85 -9.06
N VAL A 163 17.83 -10.72 -8.37
CA VAL A 163 16.36 -10.73 -8.40
C VAL A 163 15.79 -9.41 -7.88
N PHE A 164 16.44 -8.79 -6.89
CA PHE A 164 16.08 -7.48 -6.38
C PHE A 164 16.25 -6.38 -7.44
N ALA A 165 17.40 -6.34 -8.13
CA ALA A 165 17.64 -5.37 -9.21
C ALA A 165 16.65 -5.54 -10.37
N ALA A 166 16.30 -6.78 -10.72
CA ALA A 166 15.26 -7.04 -11.71
C ALA A 166 13.87 -6.58 -11.26
N SER A 167 13.55 -6.75 -9.97
CA SER A 167 12.29 -6.26 -9.39
C SER A 167 12.21 -4.73 -9.41
N GLN A 168 13.32 -4.04 -9.14
CA GLN A 168 13.43 -2.58 -9.26
C GLN A 168 13.25 -2.10 -10.70
N SER A 169 13.87 -2.80 -11.67
CA SER A 169 13.71 -2.47 -13.08
C SER A 169 12.24 -2.60 -13.52
N LEU A 170 11.56 -3.66 -13.09
CA LEU A 170 10.14 -3.86 -13.39
C LEU A 170 9.27 -2.75 -12.81
N CYS A 171 9.50 -2.34 -11.56
CA CYS A 171 8.77 -1.22 -10.94
C CYS A 171 8.97 0.07 -11.76
N LYS A 172 10.17 0.35 -12.25
CA LYS A 172 10.45 1.52 -13.10
C LYS A 172 9.74 1.47 -14.45
N LEU A 173 9.48 0.27 -14.98
CA LEU A 173 8.66 0.11 -16.19
C LEU A 173 7.17 0.33 -15.93
N MET A 174 6.70 0.14 -14.70
CA MET A 174 5.28 0.25 -14.35
C MET A 174 4.87 1.68 -13.97
N CYS A 175 5.78 2.51 -13.48
CA CYS A 175 5.50 3.89 -13.07
C CYS A 175 6.59 4.86 -13.57
N HIS A 176 6.17 5.89 -14.29
CA HIS A 176 7.08 6.88 -14.90
C HIS A 176 7.00 8.27 -14.25
N ASP A 177 6.05 8.46 -13.36
CA ASP A 177 5.64 9.72 -12.75
C ASP A 177 5.32 9.52 -11.26
N PRO A 178 6.28 9.05 -10.45
CA PRO A 178 6.09 8.96 -9.01
C PRO A 178 5.90 10.36 -8.41
N LEU A 179 5.12 10.42 -7.34
CA LEU A 179 5.03 11.57 -6.46
C LEU A 179 5.87 11.25 -5.23
N LEU A 180 6.91 12.05 -4.98
CA LEU A 180 7.89 11.81 -3.90
C LEU A 180 7.98 13.02 -2.99
N PRO A 181 8.21 12.83 -1.67
CA PRO A 181 8.48 13.94 -0.78
C PRO A 181 9.77 14.66 -1.19
N ALA A 182 9.80 15.99 -1.03
CA ALA A 182 10.96 16.81 -1.38
C ALA A 182 12.15 16.62 -0.41
N GLU A 183 11.86 16.18 0.81
CA GLU A 183 12.83 15.93 1.87
C GLU A 183 12.61 14.52 2.45
N PRO A 184 13.65 13.90 3.03
CA PRO A 184 13.53 12.69 3.84
C PRO A 184 12.38 12.74 4.85
N VAL A 185 11.61 11.66 4.93
CA VAL A 185 10.48 11.54 5.86
C VAL A 185 10.88 10.60 6.98
N TYR A 186 11.11 11.18 8.15
CA TYR A 186 11.48 10.45 9.35
C TYR A 186 10.85 11.09 10.59
N GLY A 187 10.77 10.35 11.69
CA GLY A 187 10.37 10.88 12.98
C GLY A 187 9.60 9.88 13.84
N GLY A 188 8.47 10.32 14.41
CA GLY A 188 7.66 9.51 15.32
C GLY A 188 6.22 9.29 14.86
N ASN A 189 5.64 8.19 15.33
CA ASN A 189 4.21 7.88 15.27
C ASN A 189 3.85 7.20 16.59
N ASN A 190 2.79 7.63 17.28
CA ASN A 190 2.51 7.16 18.64
C ASN A 190 1.68 5.87 18.74
N TRP A 191 1.30 5.24 17.62
CA TRP A 191 0.41 4.08 17.64
C TRP A 191 0.99 2.88 18.41
N TYR A 192 2.21 2.44 18.08
CA TYR A 192 2.77 1.18 18.59
C TYR A 192 3.32 1.23 20.03
N TYR A 193 3.00 2.28 20.77
CA TYR A 193 3.14 2.27 22.22
C TYR A 193 1.84 2.70 22.92
N ALA A 194 1.09 3.66 22.34
CA ALA A 194 -0.09 4.23 22.96
C ALA A 194 -1.40 3.53 22.59
N TYR A 195 -1.50 2.96 21.38
CA TYR A 195 -2.68 2.25 20.87
C TYR A 195 -4.01 3.01 21.11
N GLY A 196 -4.07 4.26 20.64
CA GLY A 196 -5.24 5.14 20.83
C GLY A 196 -5.29 5.87 22.17
N ASN A 197 -4.50 5.47 23.16
CA ASN A 197 -4.48 6.13 24.46
C ASN A 197 -3.59 7.39 24.48
N ILE A 198 -3.97 8.39 23.69
CA ILE A 198 -3.22 9.63 23.49
C ILE A 198 -4.00 10.86 23.96
N SER A 199 -3.30 11.92 24.35
CA SER A 199 -3.87 13.22 24.73
C SER A 199 -3.06 14.37 24.14
N HIS A 200 -3.59 15.58 24.25
CA HIS A 200 -2.86 16.80 23.90
C HIS A 200 -1.45 16.82 24.51
N GLU A 201 -1.33 16.61 25.83
CA GLU A 201 -0.02 16.66 26.50
C GLU A 201 0.88 15.48 26.10
N SER A 202 0.34 14.26 25.96
CA SER A 202 1.19 13.12 25.56
C SER A 202 1.77 13.32 24.16
N VAL A 203 1.02 13.93 23.23
CA VAL A 203 1.55 14.29 21.91
C VAL A 203 2.65 15.35 21.98
N LEU A 204 2.55 16.31 22.90
CA LEU A 204 3.63 17.28 23.12
C LEU A 204 4.87 16.61 23.73
N GLU A 205 4.71 15.65 24.64
CA GLU A 205 5.80 14.84 25.18
C GLU A 205 6.48 14.01 24.08
N ASP A 206 5.71 13.32 23.24
CA ASP A 206 6.21 12.58 22.07
C ASP A 206 6.99 13.51 21.13
N SER A 207 6.45 14.70 20.87
CA SER A 207 7.08 15.71 20.02
C SER A 207 8.42 16.16 20.60
N ARG A 208 8.52 16.36 21.92
CA ARG A 208 9.78 16.70 22.59
C ARG A 208 10.80 15.57 22.50
N GLU A 209 10.37 14.32 22.66
CA GLU A 209 11.27 13.16 22.54
C GLU A 209 11.83 13.06 21.10
N ILE A 210 10.97 13.15 20.09
CA ILE A 210 11.36 13.11 18.67
C ILE A 210 12.26 14.29 18.29
N ALA A 211 11.91 15.51 18.70
CA ALA A 211 12.77 16.68 18.49
C ALA A 211 14.14 16.49 19.14
N SER A 212 14.17 15.92 20.35
CA SER A 212 15.42 15.65 21.04
C SER A 212 16.28 14.62 20.32
N LEU A 213 15.72 13.59 19.68
CA LEU A 213 16.49 12.63 18.88
C LEU A 213 17.03 13.22 17.56
N SER A 214 16.45 14.34 17.13
CA SER A 214 16.73 14.96 15.82
C SER A 214 17.51 16.28 15.93
N GLU A 215 18.04 16.58 17.10
CA GLU A 215 18.77 17.81 17.37
C GLU A 215 20.01 17.95 16.46
N GLY A 216 20.09 19.05 15.72
CA GLY A 216 21.20 19.34 14.80
C GLY A 216 21.09 18.67 13.43
N LEU A 217 20.03 17.90 13.17
CA LEU A 217 19.79 17.27 11.87
C LEU A 217 19.27 18.29 10.85
N PRO A 218 19.55 18.08 9.54
CA PRO A 218 19.29 19.08 8.50
C PRO A 218 17.79 19.23 8.16
N VAL A 219 17.00 18.19 8.37
CA VAL A 219 15.57 18.13 8.04
C VAL A 219 14.78 17.98 9.33
N ARG A 220 13.69 18.71 9.48
CA ARG A 220 12.85 18.65 10.69
C ARG A 220 12.06 17.32 10.71
N PRO A 221 12.09 16.55 11.81
CA PRO A 221 11.37 15.27 11.88
C PRO A 221 9.85 15.49 11.93
N PHE A 222 9.08 14.47 11.55
CA PHE A 222 7.65 14.42 11.77
C PHE A 222 7.29 13.86 13.15
N MET A 223 6.18 14.31 13.71
CA MET A 223 5.47 13.56 14.75
C MET A 223 4.04 13.35 14.28
N VAL A 224 3.64 12.09 14.08
CA VAL A 224 2.33 11.70 13.58
C VAL A 224 1.42 11.34 14.75
N ILE A 225 0.34 12.08 14.88
CA ILE A 225 -0.79 11.74 15.76
C ILE A 225 -1.59 10.65 15.06
N ASP A 226 -1.53 9.42 15.57
CA ASP A 226 -2.32 8.32 15.03
C ASP A 226 -3.77 8.34 15.56
N ASP A 227 -4.54 7.30 15.28
CA ASP A 227 -5.90 7.09 15.80
C ASP A 227 -5.97 7.33 17.33
N GLY A 228 -7.00 8.02 17.82
CA GLY A 228 -7.16 8.42 19.22
C GLY A 228 -7.62 9.86 19.46
N TRP A 229 -7.57 10.71 18.44
CA TRP A 229 -7.87 12.15 18.55
C TRP A 229 -9.31 12.50 18.16
N GLU A 230 -9.93 11.68 17.33
CA GLU A 230 -11.23 11.89 16.74
C GLU A 230 -12.36 11.84 17.78
N VAL A 231 -13.46 12.53 17.47
CA VAL A 231 -14.59 12.68 18.41
C VAL A 231 -15.29 11.35 18.73
N MET A 232 -15.25 10.40 17.79
CA MET A 232 -15.85 9.07 17.94
C MET A 232 -14.83 7.99 18.36
N HIS A 233 -13.74 8.40 19.00
CA HIS A 233 -12.75 7.45 19.52
C HIS A 233 -13.38 6.42 20.48
N GLY A 234 -13.15 5.14 20.21
CA GLY A 234 -13.69 4.01 20.96
C GLY A 234 -15.19 3.77 20.77
N LYS A 235 -15.87 4.43 19.82
CA LYS A 235 -17.33 4.31 19.61
C LYS A 235 -17.75 4.54 18.15
N PRO A 236 -18.55 3.63 17.57
CA PRO A 236 -18.01 2.41 16.99
C PRO A 236 -16.82 2.67 16.04
N GLU A 237 -15.75 1.89 16.24
CA GLU A 237 -14.59 1.74 15.34
C GLU A 237 -13.89 3.04 14.86
N ASN A 238 -13.75 4.05 15.73
CA ASN A 238 -12.93 5.25 15.47
C ASN A 238 -13.35 5.97 14.18
N SER A 239 -14.64 6.35 14.12
CA SER A 239 -15.28 7.01 12.98
C SER A 239 -15.11 8.53 12.97
N GLY A 240 -15.45 9.13 11.83
CA GLY A 240 -15.80 10.55 11.76
C GLY A 240 -17.09 10.88 12.53
N PRO A 241 -17.48 12.16 12.61
CA PRO A 241 -17.02 13.23 11.73
C PRO A 241 -15.61 13.72 12.06
N TRP A 242 -14.85 14.05 11.01
CA TRP A 242 -13.46 14.52 11.08
C TRP A 242 -13.36 16.05 11.18
N ASP A 243 -14.33 16.69 11.84
CA ASP A 243 -14.45 18.15 11.93
C ASP A 243 -14.01 18.75 13.27
N ARG A 244 -13.75 17.91 14.27
CA ARG A 244 -13.32 18.27 15.64
C ARG A 244 -12.66 17.08 16.33
N CYS A 245 -11.96 17.34 17.42
CA CYS A 245 -11.36 16.31 18.26
C CYS A 245 -12.24 15.96 19.47
N ASN A 246 -11.87 14.90 20.18
CA ASN A 246 -12.45 14.56 21.48
C ASN A 246 -11.93 15.47 22.63
N GLU A 247 -12.45 15.23 23.82
CA GLU A 247 -12.18 16.01 25.04
C GLU A 247 -10.72 15.98 25.50
N ARG A 248 -9.90 15.03 25.04
CA ARG A 248 -8.47 14.91 25.41
C ARG A 248 -7.56 15.86 24.63
N PHE A 249 -8.06 16.45 23.54
CA PHE A 249 -7.26 17.26 22.60
C PHE A 249 -7.67 18.74 22.56
N SER A 250 -8.96 19.04 22.79
CA SER A 250 -9.59 20.37 22.79
C SER A 250 -9.49 21.18 21.49
N ASP A 251 -8.30 21.42 20.93
CA ASP A 251 -8.06 22.20 19.72
C ASP A 251 -6.85 21.63 18.94
N MET A 252 -7.14 21.02 17.79
CA MET A 252 -6.13 20.38 16.93
C MET A 252 -5.26 21.40 16.18
N LYS A 253 -5.79 22.58 15.87
CA LYS A 253 -5.01 23.64 15.25
C LYS A 253 -3.95 24.15 16.25
N ARG A 254 -4.35 24.41 17.49
CA ARG A 254 -3.42 24.83 18.54
C ARG A 254 -2.32 23.79 18.74
N LEU A 255 -2.69 22.52 18.80
CA LEU A 255 -1.73 21.43 18.95
C LEU A 255 -0.72 21.39 17.80
N ALA A 256 -1.16 21.53 16.55
CA ALA A 256 -0.24 21.58 15.41
C ALA A 256 0.75 22.75 15.50
N ASP A 257 0.31 23.93 15.94
CA ASP A 257 1.19 25.09 16.16
C ASP A 257 2.19 24.83 17.32
N GLU A 258 1.76 24.19 18.41
CA GLU A 258 2.61 23.82 19.55
C GLU A 258 3.67 22.77 19.15
N MET A 259 3.31 21.77 18.34
CA MET A 259 4.24 20.79 17.79
C MET A 259 5.32 21.46 16.90
N LYS A 260 4.91 22.42 16.05
CA LYS A 260 5.86 23.20 15.24
C LYS A 260 6.84 23.98 16.11
N ASN A 261 6.38 24.57 17.21
CA ASN A 261 7.21 25.31 18.15
C ASN A 261 8.22 24.42 18.90
N ILE A 262 7.87 23.15 19.14
CA ILE A 262 8.80 22.16 19.71
C ILE A 262 9.89 21.77 18.70
N GLY A 263 9.65 21.97 17.40
CA GLY A 263 10.60 21.66 16.35
C GLY A 263 10.31 20.34 15.63
N VAL A 264 9.05 19.89 15.60
CA VAL A 264 8.61 18.78 14.73
C VAL A 264 7.60 19.25 13.68
N ARG A 265 7.45 18.47 12.60
CA ARG A 265 6.42 18.64 11.58
C ARG A 265 5.18 17.84 12.00
N PRO A 266 4.00 18.48 12.16
CA PRO A 266 2.81 17.77 12.64
C PRO A 266 2.23 16.88 11.53
N GLY A 267 2.06 15.59 11.82
CA GLY A 267 1.30 14.65 11.01
C GLY A 267 0.04 14.17 11.72
N ILE A 268 -0.97 13.74 10.97
CA ILE A 268 -2.25 13.27 11.53
C ILE A 268 -2.84 12.10 10.75
N TRP A 269 -3.42 11.14 11.46
CA TRP A 269 -4.18 10.02 10.91
C TRP A 269 -5.67 10.37 10.73
N PHE A 270 -6.30 9.86 9.68
CA PHE A 270 -7.77 9.84 9.56
C PHE A 270 -8.27 8.70 8.64
N ARG A 271 -9.56 8.34 8.74
CA ARG A 271 -10.20 7.29 7.94
C ARG A 271 -11.32 7.87 7.06
N PRO A 272 -11.05 8.15 5.77
CA PRO A 272 -11.92 8.99 4.94
C PRO A 272 -13.33 8.44 4.68
N LEU A 273 -13.51 7.11 4.66
CA LEU A 273 -14.77 6.48 4.24
C LEU A 273 -15.60 5.95 5.42
N TRP A 274 -15.21 6.24 6.65
CA TRP A 274 -15.92 5.84 7.86
C TRP A 274 -16.39 7.04 8.66
N ASN A 275 -17.69 7.32 8.63
CA ASN A 275 -18.29 8.47 9.29
C ASN A 275 -19.71 8.13 9.75
N GLU A 276 -19.95 8.22 11.05
CA GLU A 276 -21.22 7.86 11.71
C GLU A 276 -22.08 9.10 12.03
N ASP A 277 -21.81 10.24 11.38
CA ASP A 277 -22.67 11.41 11.52
C ASP A 277 -24.11 11.07 11.04
N PRO A 278 -25.13 11.19 11.91
CA PRO A 278 -26.51 10.81 11.58
C PRO A 278 -27.13 11.70 10.50
N SER A 279 -26.50 12.82 10.14
CA SER A 279 -26.93 13.67 9.03
C SER A 279 -26.54 13.14 7.65
N ILE A 280 -25.68 12.11 7.58
CA ILE A 280 -25.27 11.49 6.32
C ILE A 280 -26.46 10.76 5.67
N PRO A 281 -26.85 11.15 4.44
CA PRO A 281 -27.92 10.49 3.70
C PRO A 281 -27.58 9.03 3.38
N GLU A 282 -28.59 8.15 3.39
CA GLU A 282 -28.42 6.73 3.07
C GLU A 282 -27.87 6.50 1.65
N GLU A 283 -28.19 7.39 0.71
CA GLU A 283 -27.71 7.33 -0.67
C GLU A 283 -26.19 7.57 -0.82
N TRP A 284 -25.53 8.10 0.21
CA TRP A 284 -24.07 8.28 0.24
C TRP A 284 -23.33 7.02 0.68
N LEU A 285 -24.05 5.99 1.12
CA LEU A 285 -23.47 4.80 1.68
C LEU A 285 -23.35 3.70 0.64
N LEU A 286 -22.32 2.87 0.80
CA LEU A 286 -22.19 1.64 0.04
C LEU A 286 -23.40 0.73 0.32
N ALA A 287 -23.89 0.08 -0.73
CA ALA A 287 -24.93 -0.93 -0.59
C ALA A 287 -24.47 -2.03 0.41
N ASN A 288 -25.42 -2.54 1.19
CA ASN A 288 -25.14 -3.54 2.22
C ASN A 288 -24.53 -4.82 1.62
N LYS A 289 -23.35 -5.21 2.10
CA LYS A 289 -22.56 -6.36 1.64
C LYS A 289 -22.93 -7.61 2.43
N GLY A 290 -24.21 -7.97 2.45
CA GLY A 290 -24.72 -9.15 3.16
C GLY A 290 -24.57 -9.07 4.69
N ASN A 291 -23.56 -9.75 5.23
CA ASN A 291 -23.37 -9.95 6.68
C ASN A 291 -22.60 -8.83 7.40
N ASN A 292 -22.12 -7.80 6.67
CA ASN A 292 -21.48 -6.64 7.28
C ASN A 292 -22.45 -5.45 7.30
N PRO A 293 -23.12 -5.16 8.43
CA PRO A 293 -24.08 -4.06 8.54
C PRO A 293 -23.42 -2.68 8.64
N ALA A 294 -22.09 -2.59 8.55
CA ALA A 294 -21.35 -1.34 8.67
C ALA A 294 -21.68 -0.36 7.52
N ARG A 295 -21.87 0.91 7.88
CA ARG A 295 -22.31 2.00 6.99
C ARG A 295 -21.12 2.79 6.44
N TYR A 296 -20.41 2.23 5.45
CA TYR A 296 -19.28 2.90 4.79
C TYR A 296 -19.76 3.89 3.74
N LEU A 297 -19.04 5.01 3.59
CA LEU A 297 -19.28 5.98 2.53
C LEU A 297 -18.90 5.41 1.16
N ASP A 298 -19.70 5.69 0.13
CA ASP A 298 -19.47 5.30 -1.26
C ASP A 298 -18.61 6.35 -1.98
N PRO A 299 -17.32 6.08 -2.28
CA PRO A 299 -16.44 7.04 -2.95
C PRO A 299 -16.78 7.30 -4.42
N SER A 300 -17.79 6.62 -4.98
CA SER A 300 -18.31 6.93 -6.31
C SER A 300 -19.37 8.03 -6.29
N HIS A 301 -19.94 8.34 -5.12
CA HIS A 301 -20.93 9.41 -4.95
C HIS A 301 -20.23 10.79 -4.90
N PRO A 302 -20.65 11.80 -5.68
CA PRO A 302 -19.97 13.09 -5.77
C PRO A 302 -19.91 13.84 -4.44
N GLU A 303 -20.99 13.80 -3.65
CA GLU A 303 -21.02 14.47 -2.34
C GLU A 303 -20.12 13.80 -1.29
N VAL A 304 -19.86 12.49 -1.43
CA VAL A 304 -18.88 11.79 -0.57
C VAL A 304 -17.47 12.27 -0.89
N ILE A 305 -17.14 12.40 -2.18
CA ILE A 305 -15.87 12.99 -2.60
C ILE A 305 -15.73 14.42 -2.07
N ALA A 306 -16.80 15.24 -2.16
CA ALA A 306 -16.80 16.59 -1.62
C ALA A 306 -16.57 16.63 -0.09
N LEU A 307 -17.18 15.70 0.66
CA LEU A 307 -16.97 15.54 2.09
C LEU A 307 -15.51 15.17 2.42
N VAL A 308 -14.95 14.16 1.75
CA VAL A 308 -13.55 13.75 1.93
C VAL A 308 -12.60 14.91 1.65
N GLN A 309 -12.81 15.64 0.55
CA GLN A 309 -11.99 16.82 0.25
C GLN A 309 -12.13 17.92 1.30
N LYS A 310 -13.34 18.14 1.83
CA LYS A 310 -13.57 19.13 2.90
C LYS A 310 -12.83 18.75 4.17
N ASP A 311 -12.84 17.47 4.54
CA ASP A 311 -12.14 16.97 5.72
C ASP A 311 -10.62 17.09 5.55
N VAL A 312 -10.08 16.70 4.39
CA VAL A 312 -8.64 16.87 4.07
C VAL A 312 -8.24 18.35 4.13
N ARG A 313 -8.98 19.26 3.47
CA ARG A 313 -8.70 20.70 3.53
C ARG A 313 -8.71 21.23 4.96
N ARG A 314 -9.61 20.74 5.81
CA ARG A 314 -9.65 21.12 7.23
C ARG A 314 -8.37 20.69 7.96
N LEU A 315 -7.88 19.48 7.74
CA LEU A 315 -6.62 19.01 8.32
C LEU A 315 -5.44 19.89 7.86
N VAL A 316 -5.42 20.28 6.58
CA VAL A 316 -4.44 21.25 6.05
C VAL A 316 -4.57 22.62 6.72
N ASP A 317 -5.78 23.15 6.85
CA ASP A 317 -6.06 24.46 7.48
C ASP A 317 -5.72 24.49 8.98
N TRP A 318 -5.81 23.35 9.67
CA TRP A 318 -5.31 23.19 11.04
C TRP A 318 -3.78 23.22 11.11
N GLY A 319 -3.08 23.07 9.99
CA GLY A 319 -1.64 23.22 9.88
C GLY A 319 -0.86 21.91 9.86
N TYR A 320 -1.52 20.77 9.61
CA TYR A 320 -0.83 19.48 9.47
C TYR A 320 -0.08 19.39 8.14
N GLU A 321 1.16 18.88 8.21
CA GLU A 321 2.11 18.80 7.09
C GLU A 321 2.23 17.39 6.50
N LEU A 322 1.62 16.39 7.15
CA LEU A 322 1.48 15.02 6.68
C LEU A 322 0.10 14.48 7.08
N ILE A 323 -0.63 13.90 6.15
CA ILE A 323 -1.91 13.23 6.39
C ILE A 323 -1.74 11.74 6.08
N LYS A 324 -1.92 10.90 7.11
CA LYS A 324 -2.00 9.44 7.00
C LYS A 324 -3.48 9.07 6.81
N HIS A 325 -3.88 8.66 5.61
CA HIS A 325 -5.25 8.19 5.38
C HIS A 325 -5.30 6.68 5.35
N ASP A 326 -6.27 6.10 6.05
CA ASP A 326 -6.29 4.67 6.34
C ASP A 326 -7.59 3.97 5.92
N PHE A 327 -7.60 2.64 5.96
CA PHE A 327 -8.76 1.74 5.76
C PHE A 327 -9.49 1.86 4.42
N THR A 328 -8.96 2.57 3.42
CA THR A 328 -9.68 2.78 2.15
C THR A 328 -10.11 1.46 1.51
N THR A 329 -9.22 0.47 1.50
CA THR A 329 -9.50 -0.80 0.83
C THR A 329 -10.48 -1.65 1.65
N PHE A 330 -10.32 -1.68 2.98
CA PHE A 330 -11.26 -2.35 3.87
C PHE A 330 -12.66 -1.73 3.82
N ASP A 331 -12.78 -0.41 3.85
CA ASP A 331 -14.08 0.29 3.82
C ASP A 331 -14.82 0.00 2.50
N ILE A 332 -14.08 -0.01 1.39
CA ILE A 332 -14.64 -0.29 0.07
C ILE A 332 -15.03 -1.76 -0.11
N PHE A 333 -14.26 -2.73 0.39
CA PHE A 333 -14.52 -4.16 0.11
C PHE A 333 -15.08 -4.96 1.30
N GLY A 334 -15.08 -4.39 2.50
CA GLY A 334 -15.55 -5.02 3.75
C GLY A 334 -14.67 -6.16 4.26
N ASN A 335 -13.46 -6.32 3.72
CA ASN A 335 -12.56 -7.43 4.01
C ASN A 335 -11.09 -6.98 3.92
N TRP A 336 -10.21 -7.75 4.56
CA TRP A 336 -8.76 -7.56 4.46
C TRP A 336 -8.19 -8.20 3.19
N GLY A 337 -7.11 -7.64 2.64
CA GLY A 337 -6.46 -8.12 1.42
C GLY A 337 -6.12 -9.61 1.41
N LYS A 338 -5.76 -10.20 2.55
CA LYS A 338 -5.51 -11.65 2.71
C LYS A 338 -6.73 -12.54 2.45
N SER A 339 -7.94 -11.97 2.48
CA SER A 339 -9.21 -12.66 2.23
C SER A 339 -9.75 -12.43 0.81
N PHE A 340 -9.06 -11.64 -0.02
CA PHE A 340 -9.48 -11.31 -1.40
C PHE A 340 -9.21 -12.47 -2.37
N ILE A 341 -9.90 -13.58 -2.17
CA ILE A 341 -9.75 -14.80 -2.96
C ILE A 341 -11.05 -15.06 -3.73
N PRO A 342 -11.05 -15.05 -5.08
CA PRO A 342 -9.97 -14.62 -5.97
C PRO A 342 -9.94 -13.10 -6.22
N TRP A 343 -10.92 -12.34 -5.74
CA TRP A 343 -11.06 -10.91 -6.00
C TRP A 343 -11.40 -10.10 -4.74
N PRO A 344 -11.10 -8.78 -4.73
CA PRO A 344 -11.46 -7.90 -3.63
C PRO A 344 -12.97 -7.79 -3.38
N ALA A 345 -13.74 -7.52 -4.44
CA ALA A 345 -15.18 -7.40 -4.34
C ALA A 345 -15.85 -8.78 -4.24
N GLN A 346 -16.55 -9.01 -3.13
CA GLN A 346 -17.29 -10.22 -2.78
C GLN A 346 -18.71 -9.85 -2.35
N GLU A 347 -19.62 -10.83 -2.41
CA GLU A 347 -21.06 -10.66 -2.19
C GLU A 347 -21.73 -9.72 -3.20
N GLU A 348 -23.05 -9.82 -3.40
CA GLU A 348 -23.74 -9.04 -4.43
C GLU A 348 -23.96 -7.57 -3.98
N TRP A 349 -23.25 -6.65 -4.63
CA TRP A 349 -23.38 -5.19 -4.46
C TRP A 349 -22.73 -4.43 -5.63
N ALA A 350 -23.10 -3.16 -5.80
CA ALA A 350 -22.49 -2.23 -6.75
C ALA A 350 -22.29 -0.85 -6.10
N PHE A 351 -21.38 -0.07 -6.66
CA PHE A 351 -21.23 1.35 -6.35
C PHE A 351 -22.42 2.16 -6.86
N TYR A 352 -22.65 3.33 -6.27
CA TYR A 352 -23.60 4.34 -6.74
C TYR A 352 -23.39 4.66 -8.22
N ASP A 353 -22.15 4.92 -8.64
CA ASP A 353 -21.80 5.06 -10.05
C ASP A 353 -21.25 3.75 -10.61
N ASN A 354 -22.14 2.97 -11.22
CA ASN A 354 -21.80 1.70 -11.87
C ASN A 354 -21.22 1.87 -13.29
N SER A 355 -21.00 3.11 -13.75
CA SER A 355 -20.39 3.37 -15.05
C SER A 355 -18.86 3.41 -15.02
N ARG A 356 -18.29 3.42 -13.81
CA ARG A 356 -16.85 3.38 -13.53
C ARG A 356 -16.48 2.07 -12.85
N SER A 357 -15.31 1.53 -13.19
CA SER A 357 -14.81 0.33 -12.51
C SER A 357 -14.39 0.65 -11.07
N SER A 358 -14.30 -0.38 -10.23
CA SER A 358 -13.78 -0.26 -8.85
C SER A 358 -12.39 0.38 -8.82
N ALA A 359 -11.55 0.09 -9.80
CA ALA A 359 -10.22 0.69 -9.92
C ALA A 359 -10.27 2.18 -10.25
N GLU A 360 -11.14 2.60 -11.17
CA GLU A 360 -11.35 4.03 -11.49
C GLU A 360 -11.82 4.82 -10.27
N ILE A 361 -12.80 4.29 -9.54
CA ILE A 361 -13.36 4.93 -8.34
C ILE A 361 -12.29 5.12 -7.25
N ILE A 362 -11.44 4.11 -7.02
CA ILE A 362 -10.34 4.19 -6.04
C ILE A 362 -9.29 5.22 -6.47
N VAL A 363 -8.93 5.24 -7.77
CA VAL A 363 -8.00 6.24 -8.32
C VAL A 363 -8.56 7.66 -8.18
N ASP A 364 -9.85 7.85 -8.43
CA ASP A 364 -10.53 9.15 -8.30
C ASP A 364 -10.55 9.63 -6.84
N LEU A 365 -10.79 8.72 -5.87
CA LEU A 365 -10.70 9.03 -4.45
C LEU A 365 -9.29 9.49 -4.04
N TYR A 366 -8.24 8.76 -4.44
CA TYR A 366 -6.87 9.15 -4.13
C TYR A 366 -6.49 10.49 -4.76
N ARG A 367 -6.93 10.74 -6.01
CA ARG A 367 -6.74 12.03 -6.66
C ARG A 367 -7.44 13.16 -5.90
N ALA A 368 -8.68 12.95 -5.48
CA ALA A 368 -9.43 13.94 -4.71
C ALA A 368 -8.76 14.27 -3.36
N ILE A 369 -8.22 13.27 -2.67
CA ILE A 369 -7.43 13.45 -1.44
C ILE A 369 -6.18 14.29 -1.72
N LEU A 370 -5.40 13.95 -2.75
CA LEU A 370 -4.19 14.70 -3.11
C LEU A 370 -4.50 16.16 -3.49
N GLU A 371 -5.51 16.37 -4.33
CA GLU A 371 -5.93 17.72 -4.75
C GLU A 371 -6.38 18.58 -3.56
N ALA A 372 -7.06 17.99 -2.59
CA ALA A 372 -7.48 18.68 -1.37
C ALA A 372 -6.31 18.96 -0.41
N ALA A 373 -5.27 18.12 -0.43
CA ALA A 373 -4.09 18.26 0.43
C ALA A 373 -3.13 19.36 -0.05
N GLY A 374 -3.09 19.66 -1.34
CA GLY A 374 -2.14 20.62 -1.90
C GLY A 374 -0.70 20.17 -1.68
N ASP A 375 0.09 20.99 -0.98
CA ASP A 375 1.50 20.70 -0.68
C ASP A 375 1.69 19.76 0.54
N THR A 376 0.61 19.45 1.28
CA THR A 376 0.67 18.53 2.43
C THR A 376 0.95 17.10 1.95
N LEU A 377 1.88 16.43 2.62
CA LEU A 377 2.25 15.06 2.26
C LEU A 377 1.10 14.09 2.54
N ILE A 378 0.97 13.07 1.70
CA ILE A 378 -0.04 12.01 1.84
C ILE A 378 0.67 10.68 2.06
N LEU A 379 0.32 10.01 3.14
CA LEU A 379 0.71 8.63 3.47
C LEU A 379 -0.52 7.73 3.38
N GLY A 380 -0.55 6.82 2.41
CA GLY A 380 -1.60 5.81 2.31
C GLY A 380 -1.36 4.65 3.28
N CYS A 381 -2.39 4.25 4.03
CA CYS A 381 -2.40 3.05 4.88
C CYS A 381 -3.67 2.22 4.59
N ASN A 382 -3.55 0.89 4.51
CA ASN A 382 -4.59 0.03 3.95
C ASN A 382 -5.17 0.57 2.61
N THR A 383 -4.28 1.11 1.77
CA THR A 383 -4.57 1.60 0.43
C THR A 383 -4.01 0.64 -0.62
N ILE A 384 -4.59 0.65 -1.80
CA ILE A 384 -4.04 -0.04 -2.97
C ILE A 384 -2.90 0.79 -3.56
N GLY A 385 -1.66 0.51 -3.14
CA GLY A 385 -0.47 1.24 -3.59
C GLY A 385 -0.28 1.28 -5.12
N HIS A 386 -0.62 0.21 -5.84
CA HIS A 386 -0.52 0.17 -7.31
C HIS A 386 -1.48 1.14 -8.03
N LEU A 387 -2.60 1.50 -7.39
CA LEU A 387 -3.53 2.53 -7.84
C LEU A 387 -3.21 3.90 -7.24
N GLY A 388 -2.44 3.94 -6.15
CA GLY A 388 -2.03 5.15 -5.44
C GLY A 388 -0.70 5.74 -5.88
N ALA A 389 0.17 4.99 -6.55
CA ALA A 389 1.45 5.49 -7.07
C ALA A 389 1.22 6.78 -7.87
N GLY A 390 2.02 7.83 -7.66
CA GLY A 390 1.81 9.15 -8.28
C GLY A 390 0.63 9.97 -7.72
N LEU A 391 -0.14 9.44 -6.77
CA LEU A 391 -1.26 10.11 -6.08
C LEU A 391 -1.09 10.17 -4.55
N MET A 392 -0.04 9.56 -4.01
CA MET A 392 0.38 9.65 -2.62
C MET A 392 1.91 9.74 -2.57
N HIS A 393 2.44 10.48 -1.61
CA HIS A 393 3.88 10.67 -1.45
C HIS A 393 4.52 9.45 -0.79
N LEU A 394 3.79 8.83 0.14
CA LEU A 394 4.20 7.66 0.88
C LEU A 394 3.11 6.59 0.88
N SER A 395 3.50 5.32 1.02
CA SER A 395 2.56 4.23 1.25
C SER A 395 3.10 3.24 2.27
N ARG A 396 2.27 2.89 3.26
CA ARG A 396 2.45 1.72 4.10
C ARG A 396 2.36 0.47 3.23
N ILE A 397 3.44 -0.31 3.20
CA ILE A 397 3.58 -1.44 2.26
C ILE A 397 3.23 -2.80 2.87
N GLY A 398 3.18 -2.91 4.20
CA GLY A 398 2.81 -4.13 4.94
C GLY A 398 1.72 -3.86 5.98
N ASP A 399 1.14 -4.96 6.48
CA ASP A 399 0.33 -4.96 7.71
C ASP A 399 1.16 -4.50 8.91
N ASP A 400 0.49 -4.22 10.02
CA ASP A 400 1.12 -3.53 11.14
C ASP A 400 2.29 -4.31 11.76
N THR A 401 3.40 -3.62 12.06
CA THR A 401 4.40 -4.03 13.04
C THR A 401 3.80 -3.99 14.45
N SER A 402 4.61 -4.12 15.49
CA SER A 402 4.09 -4.17 16.85
C SER A 402 5.08 -3.66 17.88
N GLY A 403 4.58 -2.91 18.85
CA GLY A 403 5.27 -2.73 20.13
C GLY A 403 4.90 -3.79 21.15
N LEU A 404 4.01 -4.74 20.86
CA LEU A 404 3.62 -5.81 21.78
C LEU A 404 4.31 -7.14 21.49
N ARG A 405 4.67 -7.40 20.22
CA ARG A 405 5.22 -8.69 19.77
C ARG A 405 6.29 -8.50 18.71
N TRP A 406 7.50 -8.97 19.00
CA TRP A 406 8.58 -8.95 18.02
C TRP A 406 8.25 -9.72 16.74
N ASP A 407 7.69 -10.93 16.85
CA ASP A 407 7.44 -11.77 15.67
C ASP A 407 6.47 -11.16 14.67
N ARG A 408 5.52 -10.34 15.14
CA ARG A 408 4.68 -9.54 14.25
C ARG A 408 5.52 -8.52 13.46
N THR A 409 6.43 -7.81 14.13
CA THR A 409 7.36 -6.87 13.47
C THR A 409 8.28 -7.59 12.47
N ARG A 410 8.85 -8.74 12.84
CA ARG A 410 9.64 -9.58 11.92
C ARG A 410 8.81 -10.02 10.73
N LYS A 411 7.62 -10.59 10.98
CA LYS A 411 6.74 -11.15 9.95
C LYS A 411 6.21 -10.08 9.01
N MET A 412 5.79 -8.93 9.50
CA MET A 412 5.16 -7.89 8.68
C MET A 412 6.20 -6.90 8.14
N GLY A 413 7.01 -6.30 9.02
CA GLY A 413 7.97 -5.26 8.69
C GLY A 413 9.15 -5.75 7.84
N VAL A 414 9.91 -6.74 8.33
CA VAL A 414 11.09 -7.24 7.61
C VAL A 414 10.70 -7.87 6.27
N ASN A 415 9.60 -8.63 6.23
CA ASN A 415 9.07 -9.21 4.99
C ASN A 415 8.65 -8.13 4.00
N THR A 416 7.83 -7.17 4.42
CA THR A 416 7.33 -6.15 3.48
C THR A 416 8.47 -5.32 2.92
N LEU A 417 9.41 -4.88 3.78
CA LEU A 417 10.57 -4.11 3.36
C LEU A 417 11.37 -4.87 2.31
N ALA A 418 11.70 -6.14 2.55
CA ALA A 418 12.49 -6.93 1.60
C ALA A 418 11.86 -7.04 0.20
N PHE A 419 10.55 -7.25 0.12
CA PHE A 419 9.87 -7.55 -1.14
C PHE A 419 9.28 -6.33 -1.84
N ARG A 420 9.04 -5.22 -1.13
CA ARG A 420 8.52 -3.96 -1.69
C ARG A 420 9.49 -2.80 -1.65
N LEU A 421 10.71 -2.96 -1.13
CA LEU A 421 11.77 -1.94 -1.30
C LEU A 421 12.06 -1.67 -2.79
N CYS A 422 11.74 -2.59 -3.70
CA CYS A 422 11.82 -2.34 -5.13
C CYS A 422 10.87 -1.23 -5.65
N GLN A 423 9.81 -0.91 -4.90
CA GLN A 423 8.85 0.16 -5.20
C GLN A 423 9.33 1.55 -4.71
N HIS A 424 10.28 1.58 -3.77
CA HIS A 424 10.79 2.81 -3.16
C HIS A 424 11.38 3.78 -4.20
N LYS A 425 11.00 5.05 -4.09
CA LYS A 425 11.37 6.14 -5.02
C LYS A 425 11.00 5.87 -6.50
N THR A 426 10.13 4.89 -6.73
CA THR A 426 9.67 4.48 -8.06
C THR A 426 8.15 4.57 -8.18
N PHE A 427 7.42 4.16 -7.15
CA PHE A 427 5.98 4.35 -7.02
C PHE A 427 5.67 5.52 -6.07
N PHE A 428 6.33 5.50 -4.91
CA PHE A 428 6.22 6.43 -3.79
C PHE A 428 7.44 6.22 -2.87
N ASP A 429 7.57 6.99 -1.79
CA ASP A 429 8.40 6.56 -0.65
C ASP A 429 7.69 5.44 0.12
N VAL A 430 8.40 4.35 0.42
CA VAL A 430 7.77 3.18 1.06
C VAL A 430 7.86 3.37 2.57
N ASP A 431 6.82 2.97 3.27
CA ASP A 431 6.78 2.92 4.73
C ASP A 431 6.59 1.46 5.15
N ALA A 432 7.68 0.85 5.65
CA ALA A 432 7.68 -0.51 6.17
C ALA A 432 7.20 -0.61 7.62
N ASP A 433 6.58 0.47 8.09
CA ASP A 433 6.01 0.65 9.41
C ASP A 433 7.03 0.86 10.54
N CYS A 434 6.53 1.14 11.73
CA CYS A 434 7.30 1.75 12.79
C CYS A 434 8.24 0.78 13.52
N VAL A 435 9.24 1.34 14.17
CA VAL A 435 9.95 0.71 15.30
C VAL A 435 9.10 0.88 16.57
N GLY A 436 8.55 -0.21 17.10
CA GLY A 436 7.73 -0.20 18.32
C GLY A 436 8.56 -0.38 19.60
N ILE A 437 9.15 0.71 20.12
CA ILE A 437 9.94 0.69 21.36
C ILE A 437 9.02 0.62 22.58
N SER A 438 8.90 -0.60 23.13
CA SER A 438 8.07 -0.89 24.31
C SER A 438 8.72 -1.99 25.18
N ARG A 439 8.26 -2.10 26.43
CA ARG A 439 8.70 -3.13 27.39
C ARG A 439 8.40 -4.57 26.98
N HIS A 440 7.55 -4.78 25.97
CA HIS A 440 7.13 -6.10 25.51
C HIS A 440 8.00 -6.67 24.40
N VAL A 441 8.86 -5.85 23.79
CA VAL A 441 9.75 -6.25 22.69
C VAL A 441 11.21 -6.13 23.17
N PRO A 442 12.03 -7.18 23.01
CA PRO A 442 13.44 -7.12 23.35
C PRO A 442 14.16 -5.95 22.66
N ALA A 443 14.92 -5.20 23.44
CA ALA A 443 15.57 -3.98 22.96
C ALA A 443 16.56 -4.22 21.82
N ASP A 444 17.32 -5.33 21.87
CA ASP A 444 18.28 -5.73 20.85
C ASP A 444 17.61 -6.01 19.50
N LEU A 445 16.44 -6.65 19.50
CA LEU A 445 15.67 -6.90 18.28
C LEU A 445 15.10 -5.61 17.70
N ASN A 446 14.57 -4.74 18.56
CA ASN A 446 14.10 -3.40 18.16
C ASN A 446 15.23 -2.54 17.57
N MET A 447 16.43 -2.58 18.14
CA MET A 447 17.59 -1.85 17.62
C MET A 447 18.07 -2.42 16.28
N GLN A 448 18.01 -3.74 16.09
CA GLN A 448 18.28 -4.34 14.77
C GLN A 448 17.25 -3.93 13.71
N TRP A 449 15.97 -3.86 14.08
CA TRP A 449 14.92 -3.37 13.18
C TRP A 449 15.11 -1.89 12.84
N ALA A 450 15.40 -1.05 13.84
CA ALA A 450 15.70 0.36 13.63
C ALA A 450 16.93 0.57 12.74
N GLU A 451 17.98 -0.23 12.93
CA GLU A 451 19.18 -0.21 12.06
C GLU A 451 18.82 -0.54 10.61
N LEU A 452 18.04 -1.61 10.38
CA LEU A 452 17.63 -1.99 9.03
C LEU A 452 16.75 -0.91 8.38
N LEU A 453 15.75 -0.39 9.09
CA LEU A 453 14.87 0.67 8.57
C LEU A 453 15.66 1.92 8.22
N ALA A 454 16.51 2.42 9.11
CA ALA A 454 17.30 3.62 8.86
C ALA A 454 18.27 3.43 7.67
N LYS A 455 18.92 2.26 7.56
CA LYS A 455 19.82 1.95 6.44
C LYS A 455 19.11 1.63 5.13
N SER A 456 17.82 1.31 5.17
CA SER A 456 17.02 1.08 3.96
C SER A 456 16.78 2.35 3.15
N SER A 457 17.00 3.53 3.76
CA SER A 457 16.72 4.86 3.19
C SER A 457 15.26 5.09 2.81
N THR A 458 14.35 4.32 3.42
CA THR A 458 12.90 4.48 3.31
C THR A 458 12.36 5.38 4.43
N ALA A 459 11.06 5.65 4.46
CA ALA A 459 10.47 6.40 5.55
C ALA A 459 10.71 5.70 6.90
N PHE A 460 11.08 6.47 7.91
CA PHE A 460 11.45 5.95 9.24
C PHE A 460 10.57 6.55 10.32
N PHE A 461 9.75 5.72 10.99
CA PHE A 461 8.97 6.15 12.14
C PHE A 461 9.29 5.30 13.38
N ALA A 462 9.40 5.95 14.54
CA ALA A 462 9.54 5.28 15.82
C ALA A 462 8.35 5.59 16.73
N ALA A 463 7.78 4.56 17.34
CA ALA A 463 6.82 4.67 18.42
C ALA A 463 7.54 4.40 19.74
N ILE A 464 7.79 5.44 20.52
CA ILE A 464 8.70 5.37 21.67
C ILE A 464 7.92 5.51 22.97
N THR A 465 7.94 4.47 23.79
CA THR A 465 7.42 4.56 25.16
C THR A 465 8.25 5.59 25.95
N PRO A 466 7.65 6.64 26.54
CA PRO A 466 8.39 7.66 27.27
C PRO A 466 9.24 7.10 28.39
N GLY A 467 10.51 7.54 28.46
CA GLY A 467 11.44 7.17 29.52
C GLY A 467 11.94 5.71 29.49
N LEU A 468 11.61 4.92 28.46
CA LEU A 468 11.99 3.52 28.39
C LEU A 468 13.45 3.29 27.96
N MET A 469 13.95 4.07 26.99
CA MET A 469 15.30 3.88 26.47
C MET A 469 16.37 4.31 27.47
N THR A 470 17.40 3.48 27.63
CA THR A 470 18.64 3.84 28.32
C THR A 470 19.42 4.92 27.56
N ALA A 471 20.41 5.52 28.20
CA ALA A 471 21.27 6.52 27.54
C ALA A 471 22.02 5.95 26.32
N GLU A 472 22.44 4.69 26.36
CA GLU A 472 23.14 4.01 25.27
C GLU A 472 22.21 3.71 24.08
N GLU A 473 21.02 3.19 24.37
CA GLU A 473 19.97 2.96 23.36
C GLU A 473 19.55 4.27 22.70
N ARG A 474 19.41 5.33 23.49
CA ARG A 474 19.08 6.67 22.97
C ARG A 474 20.20 7.23 22.09
N ALA A 475 21.47 7.05 22.47
CA ALA A 475 22.61 7.44 21.64
C ALA A 475 22.63 6.67 20.32
N THR A 476 22.35 5.36 20.36
CA THR A 476 22.22 4.51 19.17
C THR A 476 21.07 4.97 18.28
N MET A 477 19.89 5.20 18.85
CA MET A 477 18.73 5.69 18.12
C MET A 477 18.99 7.04 17.44
N ARG A 478 19.73 7.96 18.08
CA ARG A 478 20.16 9.21 17.44
C ARG A 478 20.96 8.98 16.15
N THR A 479 21.83 7.96 16.12
CA THR A 479 22.56 7.62 14.87
C THR A 479 21.62 7.11 13.76
N PHE A 480 20.56 6.40 14.12
CA PHE A 480 19.56 5.95 13.14
C PHE A 480 18.71 7.11 12.64
N PHE A 481 18.33 8.06 13.50
CA PHE A 481 17.67 9.30 13.11
C PHE A 481 18.56 10.15 12.17
N GLU A 482 19.86 10.23 12.44
CA GLU A 482 20.82 10.90 11.55
C GLU A 482 20.83 10.26 10.16
N MET A 483 20.94 8.93 10.08
CA MET A 483 20.85 8.20 8.80
C MET A 483 19.51 8.42 8.09
N ALA A 484 18.41 8.33 8.83
CA ALA A 484 17.05 8.55 8.32
C ALA A 484 16.79 9.99 7.87
N SER A 485 17.50 10.98 8.43
CA SER A 485 17.43 12.36 7.95
C SER A 485 18.16 12.59 6.61
N CYS A 486 18.94 11.60 6.15
CA CYS A 486 19.72 11.68 4.91
C CYS A 486 19.18 10.77 3.79
N GLN A 487 18.70 9.55 4.11
CA GLN A 487 18.13 8.58 3.16
C GLN A 487 18.95 8.37 1.86
N ASN A 488 20.27 8.17 2.00
CA ASN A 488 21.23 8.09 0.88
C ASN A 488 22.00 6.76 0.77
N ILE A 489 21.65 5.76 1.57
CA ILE A 489 22.24 4.41 1.58
C ILE A 489 21.49 3.50 0.60
N LYS A 490 22.22 2.75 -0.23
CA LYS A 490 21.62 1.72 -1.08
C LYS A 490 21.53 0.39 -0.32
N ALA A 491 20.31 -0.02 0.01
CA ALA A 491 20.03 -1.30 0.63
C ALA A 491 19.56 -2.36 -0.38
N GLU A 492 20.01 -3.60 -0.21
CA GLU A 492 19.57 -4.75 -0.98
C GLU A 492 19.47 -6.00 -0.09
N PRO A 493 18.32 -6.70 -0.05
CA PRO A 493 18.21 -8.00 0.60
C PRO A 493 18.87 -9.08 -0.26
N LEU A 494 19.81 -9.83 0.31
CA LEU A 494 20.67 -10.77 -0.41
C LEU A 494 20.14 -12.21 -0.42
N ASP A 495 19.33 -12.60 0.56
CA ASP A 495 18.78 -13.95 0.71
C ASP A 495 17.27 -14.05 0.46
N MET A 496 16.65 -13.04 -0.16
CA MET A 496 15.19 -12.99 -0.42
C MET A 496 14.63 -14.12 -1.30
N LEU A 497 15.48 -14.78 -2.09
CA LEU A 497 15.07 -15.91 -2.93
C LEU A 497 14.69 -17.15 -2.10
N TYR A 498 15.23 -17.28 -0.88
CA TYR A 498 15.06 -18.46 -0.04
C TYR A 498 14.55 -18.14 1.36
N ASN A 499 14.42 -16.85 1.70
CA ASN A 499 14.06 -16.39 3.02
C ASN A 499 13.01 -15.28 2.92
N THR A 500 11.86 -15.48 3.57
CA THR A 500 10.77 -14.49 3.61
C THR A 500 11.07 -13.33 4.55
N THR A 501 12.03 -13.48 5.47
CA THR A 501 12.54 -12.40 6.33
C THR A 501 14.06 -12.35 6.22
N PRO A 502 14.60 -11.78 5.12
CA PRO A 502 16.03 -11.78 4.80
C PRO A 502 16.92 -11.39 5.99
N GLU A 503 17.91 -12.22 6.30
CA GLU A 503 18.90 -11.92 7.34
C GLU A 503 20.11 -11.20 6.76
N LYS A 504 20.41 -11.39 5.48
CA LYS A 504 21.60 -10.83 4.83
C LYS A 504 21.23 -9.64 3.98
N TRP A 505 21.84 -8.51 4.28
CA TRP A 505 21.61 -7.26 3.57
C TRP A 505 22.93 -6.65 3.12
N SER A 506 22.94 -6.06 1.94
CA SER A 506 24.01 -5.20 1.46
C SER A 506 23.62 -3.74 1.70
N PHE A 507 24.52 -2.96 2.30
CA PHE A 507 24.40 -1.52 2.44
C PHE A 507 25.62 -0.87 1.77
N ASP A 508 25.41 -0.24 0.63
CA ASP A 508 26.48 0.29 -0.24
C ASP A 508 27.59 -0.73 -0.54
N GLY A 509 27.18 -1.99 -0.77
CA GLY A 509 28.09 -3.10 -1.08
C GLY A 509 28.72 -3.78 0.13
N LYS A 510 28.42 -3.33 1.36
CA LYS A 510 28.89 -3.97 2.60
C LYS A 510 27.81 -4.88 3.17
N GLU A 511 28.14 -6.15 3.36
CA GLU A 511 27.22 -7.12 3.95
C GLU A 511 27.04 -6.89 5.45
N ARG A 512 25.79 -6.94 5.91
CA ARG A 512 25.37 -6.98 7.31
C ARG A 512 24.39 -8.14 7.46
N LYS A 513 24.68 -9.05 8.40
CA LYS A 513 23.77 -10.12 8.78
C LYS A 513 23.02 -9.73 10.05
N PHE A 514 21.69 -9.71 10.02
CA PHE A 514 20.83 -9.54 11.19
C PHE A 514 20.44 -10.90 11.80
N ASN A 515 20.04 -10.90 13.06
CA ASN A 515 19.44 -12.05 13.73
C ASN A 515 18.04 -11.65 14.20
N TRP A 516 17.03 -12.21 13.53
CA TRP A 516 15.62 -11.90 13.80
C TRP A 516 14.98 -12.85 14.80
N TYR A 517 15.68 -13.86 15.28
CA TYR A 517 15.10 -14.91 16.10
C TYR A 517 15.71 -14.88 17.49
N GLU A 518 14.84 -14.99 18.50
CA GLU A 518 15.27 -15.26 19.86
C GLU A 518 15.92 -16.64 19.93
N PRO A 519 16.74 -16.94 20.98
CA PRO A 519 17.37 -18.25 21.13
C PRO A 519 16.41 -19.44 21.11
N ALA A 520 15.14 -19.21 21.50
CA ALA A 520 14.08 -20.21 21.50
C ALA A 520 13.30 -20.31 20.16
N GLY A 521 13.64 -19.49 19.16
CA GLY A 521 12.94 -19.40 17.88
C GLY A 521 11.85 -18.32 17.86
N ALA A 522 10.92 -18.44 16.90
CA ALA A 522 9.80 -17.51 16.75
C ALA A 522 8.70 -17.76 17.79
N THR A 523 8.28 -16.70 18.48
CA THR A 523 7.12 -16.62 19.35
C THR A 523 5.87 -16.31 18.53
N MET A 524 4.97 -17.28 18.38
CA MET A 524 3.83 -17.13 17.47
C MET A 524 2.78 -16.13 17.96
N ASP A 525 2.24 -15.33 17.02
CA ASP A 525 1.24 -14.28 17.25
C ASP A 525 -0.08 -14.75 17.89
N PHE A 526 -0.38 -16.05 17.91
CA PHE A 526 -1.58 -16.59 18.54
C PHE A 526 -1.45 -16.84 20.04
N LEU A 527 -0.23 -16.79 20.60
CA LEU A 527 -0.01 -16.89 22.04
C LEU A 527 -0.51 -15.62 22.73
N PRO A 528 -0.90 -15.60 24.01
CA PRO A 528 -1.27 -14.35 24.70
C PRO A 528 -0.06 -13.40 24.88
N VAL A 529 -0.31 -12.07 24.94
CA VAL A 529 0.67 -11.03 25.33
C VAL A 529 0.64 -10.81 26.83
#